data_AF-A0A524HUX4-F1
#
_entry.id   AF-A0A524HUX4-F1
#
_cell.length_a   1.000
_cell.length_b   1.000
_cell.length_c   1.000
_cell.angle_alpha   90.00
_cell.angle_beta   90.00
_cell.angle_gamma   90.00
#
_symmetry.space_group_name_H-M   'P 1'
#
loop_
_entity.id
_entity.type
_entity.pdbx_description
1 polymer ?
#
loop_
_entity_poly.entity_id
_entity_poly.type
_entity_poly.pdbx_seq_one_letter_code
_entity_poly.pdbx_strand_id
1 'polypeptide(L)'
;MRRVNGVNVTLWMPRKDNKDAVVSGLSLGLIPGGGEVRGIQLGVLGASAEKSLTGINAGGLGVGAGDNLTGLNIGGLGVGAGENVKGISFGGVGVGAGEDLVGIGVGGLGVGAGENATGLFMGGLGVGAGTDFKGLAFGGLGVGCGEDFTGVAVGGLGVGCGKNFTGIAIAGLGVGAGEKFSGIAICGLAAGAPEVRGLVIGGIGAGGVNLKGVFVCGAMIRVEKGGRLTGLAVSSFNHIRGTLNGLSIGIVNYAWKLEKGLQIGVVNIVRDNPKGLRVLPIFNADFD
;
A
#
# COMPACT_ATOMS: atom_id res chain seq x y z
N MET A 1 26.16 -24.79 27.28
CA MET A 1 27.31 -24.27 26.49
C MET A 1 26.89 -22.94 25.88
N ARG A 2 27.73 -21.89 26.00
CA ARG A 2 27.37 -20.53 25.57
C ARG A 2 27.68 -20.20 24.11
N ARG A 3 28.63 -20.90 23.48
CA ARG A 3 29.05 -20.60 22.10
C ARG A 3 29.44 -21.88 21.38
N VAL A 4 28.94 -22.05 20.16
CA VAL A 4 29.29 -23.18 19.29
C VAL A 4 29.67 -22.64 17.92
N ASN A 5 30.89 -22.93 17.47
CA ASN A 5 31.43 -22.46 16.19
C ASN A 5 31.74 -23.68 15.31
N GLY A 6 31.28 -23.69 14.05
CA GLY A 6 31.58 -24.74 13.07
C GLY A 6 30.35 -25.41 12.49
N VAL A 7 30.45 -26.71 12.21
CA VAL A 7 29.33 -27.52 11.69
C VAL A 7 28.57 -28.15 12.87
N ASN A 8 27.28 -27.87 12.95
CA ASN A 8 26.37 -28.36 13.97
C ASN A 8 25.29 -29.24 13.33
N VAL A 9 25.11 -30.43 13.87
CA VAL A 9 23.99 -31.30 13.50
C VAL A 9 23.03 -31.37 14.68
N THR A 10 21.83 -30.84 14.51
CA THR A 10 20.83 -30.70 15.58
C THR A 10 19.59 -31.52 15.26
N LEU A 11 19.43 -32.66 15.91
CA LEU A 11 18.29 -33.56 15.70
C LEU A 11 17.06 -33.19 16.56
N TRP A 12 17.20 -32.26 17.51
CA TRP A 12 16.15 -31.86 18.46
C TRP A 12 16.08 -30.34 18.65
N MET A 13 14.94 -29.83 19.09
CA MET A 13 14.77 -28.40 19.41
C MET A 13 15.68 -28.02 20.59
N PRO A 14 16.46 -26.92 20.52
CA PRO A 14 17.27 -26.45 21.63
C PRO A 14 16.43 -26.24 22.89
N ARG A 15 16.95 -26.66 24.04
CA ARG A 15 16.28 -26.52 25.34
C ARG A 15 16.12 -25.03 25.73
N LYS A 16 14.95 -24.66 26.28
CA LYS A 16 14.54 -23.29 26.68
C LYS A 16 15.45 -22.61 27.71
N ASP A 17 16.30 -23.39 28.35
CA ASP A 17 17.25 -23.03 29.40
C ASP A 17 18.59 -22.49 28.84
N ASN A 18 18.76 -22.41 27.51
CA ASN A 18 20.00 -21.95 26.87
C ASN A 18 19.77 -20.75 25.92
N LYS A 19 19.03 -19.74 26.39
CA LYS A 19 18.58 -18.54 25.63
C LYS A 19 19.70 -17.65 25.10
N ASP A 20 20.88 -17.75 25.68
CA ASP A 20 22.07 -16.97 25.30
C ASP A 20 23.06 -17.80 24.47
N ALA A 21 22.68 -19.00 24.03
CA ALA A 21 23.54 -19.81 23.19
C ALA A 21 23.72 -19.17 21.82
N VAL A 22 24.97 -18.84 21.49
CA VAL A 22 25.35 -18.33 20.16
C VAL A 22 25.86 -19.49 19.32
N VAL A 23 25.18 -19.79 18.21
CA VAL A 23 25.58 -20.81 17.24
C VAL A 23 26.07 -20.10 15.98
N SER A 24 27.31 -20.35 15.58
CA SER A 24 27.92 -19.72 14.40
C SER A 24 28.49 -20.77 13.45
N GLY A 25 28.00 -20.80 12.21
CA GLY A 25 28.48 -21.71 11.17
C GLY A 25 27.35 -22.41 10.42
N LEU A 26 27.56 -23.68 10.06
CA LEU A 26 26.58 -24.49 9.33
C LEU A 26 25.77 -25.32 10.33
N SER A 27 24.45 -25.13 10.37
CA SER A 27 23.55 -25.90 11.23
C SER A 27 22.58 -26.72 10.37
N LEU A 28 22.63 -28.04 10.50
CA LEU A 28 21.77 -29.00 9.79
C LEU A 28 20.91 -29.74 10.80
N GLY A 29 19.62 -29.93 10.53
CA GLY A 29 18.80 -30.60 11.53
C GLY A 29 17.33 -30.78 11.18
N LEU A 30 16.61 -31.37 12.13
CA LEU A 30 15.15 -31.39 12.11
C LEU A 30 14.63 -29.95 12.28
N ILE A 31 15.09 -29.28 13.35
CA ILE A 31 14.88 -27.86 13.62
C ILE A 31 16.18 -27.26 14.18
N PRO A 32 17.18 -26.91 13.33
CA PRO A 32 18.36 -26.19 13.79
C PRO A 32 17.96 -24.86 14.45
N GLY A 33 18.55 -24.59 15.62
CA GLY A 33 18.23 -23.40 16.38
C GLY A 33 19.15 -23.10 17.56
N GLY A 34 18.87 -21.99 18.24
CA GLY A 34 19.61 -21.52 19.41
C GLY A 34 19.05 -20.19 19.93
N GLY A 35 19.79 -19.52 20.82
CA GLY A 35 19.45 -18.16 21.24
C GLY A 35 19.70 -17.16 20.11
N GLU A 36 20.96 -17.07 19.69
CA GLU A 36 21.36 -16.36 18.46
C GLU A 36 22.03 -17.35 17.51
N VAL A 37 21.63 -17.32 16.24
CA VAL A 37 22.16 -18.24 15.25
C VAL A 37 22.65 -17.43 14.04
N ARG A 38 23.91 -17.66 13.66
CA ARG A 38 24.57 -16.96 12.56
C ARG A 38 25.19 -17.95 11.59
N GLY A 39 24.99 -17.76 10.28
CA GLY A 39 25.58 -18.61 9.24
C GLY A 39 24.52 -19.25 8.34
N ILE A 40 24.61 -20.56 8.10
CA ILE A 40 23.69 -21.28 7.21
C ILE A 40 22.88 -22.29 8.03
N GLN A 41 21.56 -22.23 7.97
CA GLN A 41 20.64 -23.09 8.72
C GLN A 41 19.74 -23.85 7.75
N LEU A 42 19.87 -25.17 7.70
CA LEU A 42 19.03 -26.03 6.87
C LEU A 42 18.25 -27.00 7.76
N GLY A 43 16.96 -26.71 7.91
CA GLY A 43 16.03 -27.48 8.72
C GLY A 43 15.05 -28.28 7.88
N VAL A 44 14.95 -29.59 8.12
CA VAL A 44 13.96 -30.45 7.46
C VAL A 44 12.54 -29.99 7.80
N LEU A 45 12.28 -29.65 9.07
CA LEU A 45 11.01 -29.06 9.49
C LEU A 45 11.10 -27.54 9.64
N GLY A 46 12.22 -26.97 10.06
CA GLY A 46 12.31 -25.50 10.17
C GLY A 46 13.64 -24.99 10.67
N ALA A 47 13.88 -23.69 10.56
CA ALA A 47 15.00 -23.03 11.23
C ALA A 47 14.44 -22.03 12.25
N SER A 48 14.86 -22.12 13.52
CA SER A 48 14.30 -21.23 14.54
C SER A 48 15.31 -20.75 15.56
N ALA A 49 15.23 -19.49 15.98
CA ALA A 49 16.01 -18.98 17.12
C ALA A 49 15.11 -18.24 18.11
N GLU A 50 15.49 -18.28 19.39
CA GLU A 50 14.75 -17.55 20.42
C GLU A 50 14.92 -16.03 20.29
N LYS A 51 16.09 -15.55 19.85
CA LYS A 51 16.34 -14.11 19.63
C LYS A 51 16.52 -13.80 18.15
N SER A 52 17.63 -14.24 17.55
CA SER A 52 17.94 -13.84 16.17
C SER A 52 18.49 -14.96 15.29
N LEU A 53 18.10 -14.94 14.00
CA LEU A 53 18.73 -15.71 12.93
C LEU A 53 19.35 -14.75 11.92
N THR A 54 20.63 -14.93 11.62
CA THR A 54 21.35 -14.13 10.63
C THR A 54 22.07 -15.01 9.62
N GLY A 55 21.81 -14.83 8.33
CA GLY A 55 22.51 -15.51 7.23
C GLY A 55 21.56 -16.16 6.23
N ILE A 56 21.73 -17.45 5.95
CA ILE A 56 20.91 -18.19 5.00
C ILE A 56 20.11 -19.26 5.75
N ASN A 57 18.81 -19.04 5.87
CA ASN A 57 17.89 -19.91 6.58
C ASN A 57 16.94 -20.60 5.61
N ALA A 58 16.88 -21.93 5.62
CA ALA A 58 15.90 -22.71 4.89
C ALA A 58 15.21 -23.71 5.83
N GLY A 59 13.88 -23.71 5.82
CA GLY A 59 13.06 -24.57 6.68
C GLY A 59 11.88 -25.17 5.93
N GLY A 60 11.71 -26.50 5.98
CA GLY A 60 10.64 -27.20 5.27
C GLY A 60 9.21 -26.76 5.65
N LEU A 61 8.96 -26.44 6.92
CA LEU A 61 7.73 -25.79 7.38
C LEU A 61 7.93 -24.28 7.56
N GLY A 62 9.07 -23.81 8.05
CA GLY A 62 9.24 -22.37 8.21
C GLY A 62 10.57 -21.91 8.80
N VAL A 63 10.77 -20.60 8.75
CA VAL A 63 11.91 -19.90 9.38
C VAL A 63 11.34 -18.89 10.39
N GLY A 64 11.77 -18.97 11.65
CA GLY A 64 11.18 -18.15 12.72
C GLY A 64 12.18 -17.66 13.76
N ALA A 65 12.19 -16.36 14.08
CA ALA A 65 12.94 -15.82 15.22
C ALA A 65 12.03 -15.09 16.21
N GLY A 66 12.38 -15.15 17.50
CA GLY A 66 11.65 -14.39 18.52
C GLY A 66 11.80 -12.87 18.35
N ASP A 67 12.99 -12.39 17.97
CA ASP A 67 13.26 -10.97 17.76
C ASP A 67 13.48 -10.72 16.25
N ASN A 68 14.66 -11.07 15.72
CA ASN A 68 15.13 -10.54 14.43
C ASN A 68 15.55 -11.64 13.43
N LEU A 69 15.05 -11.55 12.20
CA LEU A 69 15.53 -12.33 11.05
C LEU A 69 16.32 -11.42 10.10
N THR A 70 17.56 -11.79 9.76
CA THR A 70 18.38 -11.05 8.80
C THR A 70 19.03 -11.96 7.77
N GLY A 71 18.84 -11.67 6.47
CA GLY A 71 19.52 -12.36 5.37
C GLY A 71 18.55 -12.99 4.37
N LEU A 72 18.84 -14.21 3.91
CA LEU A 72 17.99 -14.98 3.00
C LEU A 72 17.19 -16.01 3.80
N ASN A 73 15.87 -15.93 3.76
CA ASN A 73 14.98 -16.80 4.52
C ASN A 73 13.99 -17.49 3.58
N ILE A 74 13.94 -18.82 3.62
CA ILE A 74 13.05 -19.64 2.80
C ILE A 74 12.29 -20.59 3.72
N GLY A 75 10.99 -20.32 3.93
CA GLY A 75 10.11 -21.16 4.74
C GLY A 75 9.00 -21.79 3.89
N GLY A 76 8.82 -23.10 3.99
CA GLY A 76 7.80 -23.80 3.19
C GLY A 76 6.37 -23.32 3.47
N LEU A 77 6.01 -23.08 4.74
CA LEU A 77 4.78 -22.39 5.13
C LEU A 77 5.03 -20.90 5.37
N GLY A 78 6.12 -20.50 6.04
CA GLY A 78 6.29 -19.07 6.29
C GLY A 78 7.63 -18.66 6.87
N VAL A 79 7.84 -17.35 6.83
CA VAL A 79 8.97 -16.64 7.44
C VAL A 79 8.41 -15.62 8.42
N GLY A 80 8.85 -15.65 9.69
CA GLY A 80 8.30 -14.80 10.74
C GLY A 80 9.35 -14.32 11.75
N ALA A 81 9.27 -13.06 12.15
CA ALA A 81 10.03 -12.53 13.29
C ALA A 81 9.11 -11.77 14.25
N GLY A 82 9.37 -11.82 15.56
CA GLY A 82 8.58 -11.07 16.55
C GLY A 82 8.88 -9.56 16.53
N GLU A 83 10.06 -9.15 16.09
CA GLU A 83 10.41 -7.77 15.80
C GLU A 83 10.62 -7.61 14.28
N ASN A 84 11.86 -7.66 13.79
CA ASN A 84 12.20 -7.21 12.44
C ASN A 84 12.59 -8.36 11.50
N VAL A 85 12.17 -8.24 10.24
CA VAL A 85 12.64 -9.09 9.12
C VAL A 85 13.38 -8.23 8.12
N LYS A 86 14.68 -8.51 7.94
CA LYS A 86 15.55 -7.78 7.00
C LYS A 86 16.18 -8.70 5.96
N GLY A 87 16.07 -8.35 4.69
CA GLY A 87 16.71 -9.08 3.58
C GLY A 87 15.68 -9.66 2.62
N ILE A 88 15.87 -10.90 2.19
CA ILE A 88 15.02 -11.58 1.20
C ILE A 88 14.31 -12.74 1.88
N SER A 89 12.98 -12.71 1.88
CA SER A 89 12.15 -13.70 2.56
C SER A 89 11.09 -14.27 1.64
N PHE A 90 11.03 -15.61 1.57
CA PHE A 90 10.03 -16.37 0.81
C PHE A 90 9.28 -17.29 1.77
N GLY A 91 7.96 -17.11 1.86
CA GLY A 91 7.07 -17.95 2.66
C GLY A 91 5.94 -18.52 1.81
N GLY A 92 5.72 -19.83 1.82
CA GLY A 92 4.65 -20.44 1.00
C GLY A 92 3.25 -19.94 1.34
N VAL A 93 2.98 -19.62 2.60
CA VAL A 93 1.76 -18.96 3.09
C VAL A 93 2.02 -17.47 3.32
N GLY A 94 3.12 -17.09 3.96
CA GLY A 94 3.37 -15.66 4.18
C GLY A 94 4.71 -15.29 4.80
N VAL A 95 4.98 -13.99 4.77
CA VAL A 95 6.12 -13.34 5.43
C VAL A 95 5.58 -12.30 6.41
N GLY A 96 6.00 -12.38 7.68
CA GLY A 96 5.51 -11.51 8.74
C GLY A 96 6.63 -10.96 9.62
N ALA A 97 6.51 -9.69 10.02
CA ALA A 97 7.32 -9.06 11.05
C ALA A 97 6.39 -8.40 12.07
N GLY A 98 6.72 -8.50 13.37
CA GLY A 98 5.95 -7.83 14.42
C GLY A 98 6.15 -6.31 14.44
N GLU A 99 7.32 -5.86 13.99
CA GLU A 99 7.67 -4.44 13.82
C GLU A 99 7.94 -4.19 12.32
N ASP A 100 9.21 -4.08 11.90
CA ASP A 100 9.57 -3.67 10.55
C ASP A 100 9.91 -4.83 9.61
N LEU A 101 9.51 -4.68 8.35
CA LEU A 101 9.92 -5.53 7.25
C LEU A 101 10.73 -4.71 6.24
N VAL A 102 12.02 -5.02 6.08
CA VAL A 102 12.93 -4.29 5.18
C VAL A 102 13.56 -5.22 4.14
N GLY A 103 13.26 -5.01 2.85
CA GLY A 103 13.89 -5.73 1.74
C GLY A 103 12.89 -6.33 0.75
N ILE A 104 12.95 -7.64 0.52
CA ILE A 104 12.07 -8.36 -0.40
C ILE A 104 11.30 -9.41 0.37
N GLY A 105 9.97 -9.40 0.25
CA GLY A 105 9.10 -10.40 0.87
C GLY A 105 8.10 -10.95 -0.14
N VAL A 106 8.04 -12.27 -0.28
CA VAL A 106 7.06 -12.95 -1.13
C VAL A 106 6.32 -13.98 -0.31
N GLY A 107 4.99 -13.79 -0.20
CA GLY A 107 4.09 -14.65 0.56
C GLY A 107 2.95 -15.17 -0.32
N GLY A 108 2.63 -16.46 -0.23
CA GLY A 108 1.53 -17.03 -1.03
C GLY A 108 0.17 -16.43 -0.71
N LEU A 109 -0.15 -16.20 0.56
CA LEU A 109 -1.33 -15.44 0.99
C LEU A 109 -1.01 -13.98 1.27
N GLY A 110 0.12 -13.67 1.91
CA GLY A 110 0.39 -12.27 2.21
C GLY A 110 1.74 -11.95 2.81
N VAL A 111 2.02 -10.66 2.82
CA VAL A 111 3.21 -10.06 3.45
C VAL A 111 2.75 -8.95 4.38
N GLY A 112 3.19 -8.98 5.64
CA GLY A 112 2.74 -8.05 6.67
C GLY A 112 3.85 -7.57 7.58
N ALA A 113 3.82 -6.29 7.94
CA ALA A 113 4.61 -5.68 9.01
C ALA A 113 3.66 -5.06 10.04
N GLY A 114 3.96 -5.23 11.33
CA GLY A 114 3.17 -4.62 12.40
C GLY A 114 3.40 -3.11 12.51
N GLU A 115 4.56 -2.62 12.07
CA GLU A 115 4.86 -1.21 11.90
C GLU A 115 5.16 -0.92 10.42
N ASN A 116 6.44 -0.77 10.06
CA ASN A 116 6.81 -0.23 8.75
C ASN A 116 7.23 -1.31 7.76
N ALA A 117 6.83 -1.17 6.51
CA ALA A 117 7.30 -2.04 5.42
C ALA A 117 8.07 -1.22 4.38
N THR A 118 9.37 -1.49 4.23
CA THR A 118 10.24 -0.81 3.26
C THR A 118 10.86 -1.79 2.27
N GLY A 119 10.48 -1.71 0.99
CA GLY A 119 11.08 -2.53 -0.07
C GLY A 119 10.10 -3.03 -1.13
N LEU A 120 10.21 -4.29 -1.54
CA LEU A 120 9.36 -4.92 -2.55
C LEU A 120 8.62 -6.12 -1.95
N PHE A 121 7.29 -6.05 -1.96
CA PHE A 121 6.45 -7.07 -1.34
C PHE A 121 5.37 -7.57 -2.29
N MET A 122 5.20 -8.89 -2.32
CA MET A 122 4.19 -9.58 -3.12
C MET A 122 3.41 -10.56 -2.26
N GLY A 123 2.09 -10.41 -2.22
CA GLY A 123 1.17 -11.25 -1.46
C GLY A 123 -0.02 -11.68 -2.31
N GLY A 124 -0.36 -12.98 -2.32
CA GLY A 124 -1.47 -13.48 -3.14
C GLY A 124 -2.85 -12.94 -2.74
N LEU A 125 -3.09 -12.68 -1.45
CA LEU A 125 -4.26 -11.94 -0.97
C LEU A 125 -3.92 -10.48 -0.72
N GLY A 126 -2.80 -10.17 -0.07
CA GLY A 126 -2.47 -8.77 0.17
C GLY A 126 -1.11 -8.49 0.79
N VAL A 127 -0.79 -7.21 0.78
CA VAL A 127 0.41 -6.64 1.39
C VAL A 127 -0.02 -5.54 2.35
N GLY A 128 0.47 -5.58 3.59
CA GLY A 128 0.06 -4.68 4.65
C GLY A 128 1.22 -4.15 5.51
N ALA A 129 1.07 -2.94 6.01
CA ALA A 129 1.90 -2.36 7.07
C ALA A 129 1.00 -1.69 8.13
N GLY A 130 1.34 -1.77 9.41
CA GLY A 130 0.54 -1.15 10.47
C GLY A 130 0.66 0.37 10.50
N THR A 131 1.81 0.92 10.11
CA THR A 131 2.07 2.36 10.01
C THR A 131 2.41 2.73 8.57
N ASP A 132 3.69 2.83 8.24
CA ASP A 132 4.16 3.38 6.97
C ASP A 132 4.59 2.29 6.00
N PHE A 133 4.34 2.55 4.72
CA PHE A 133 4.81 1.70 3.65
C PHE A 133 5.65 2.51 2.66
N LYS A 134 6.86 2.03 2.36
CA LYS A 134 7.75 2.66 1.39
C LYS A 134 8.29 1.66 0.38
N GLY A 135 7.85 1.76 -0.87
CA GLY A 135 8.38 0.96 -1.97
C GLY A 135 7.31 0.40 -2.90
N LEU A 136 7.41 -0.89 -3.22
CA LEU A 136 6.56 -1.57 -4.20
C LEU A 136 5.72 -2.66 -3.51
N ALA A 137 4.41 -2.63 -3.72
CA ALA A 137 3.48 -3.59 -3.17
C ALA A 137 2.58 -4.18 -4.25
N PHE A 138 2.48 -5.51 -4.29
CA PHE A 138 1.56 -6.23 -5.16
C PHE A 138 0.71 -7.18 -4.33
N GLY A 139 -0.57 -6.84 -4.16
CA GLY A 139 -1.55 -7.64 -3.43
C GLY A 139 -2.66 -8.15 -4.35
N GLY A 140 -2.93 -9.45 -4.36
CA GLY A 140 -3.97 -10.00 -5.24
C GLY A 140 -5.38 -9.51 -4.91
N LEU A 141 -5.70 -9.21 -3.65
CA LEU A 141 -6.92 -8.49 -3.26
C LEU A 141 -6.63 -7.04 -2.91
N GLY A 142 -5.55 -6.74 -2.20
CA GLY A 142 -5.27 -5.34 -1.89
C GLY A 142 -3.95 -5.04 -1.24
N VAL A 143 -3.65 -3.75 -1.20
CA VAL A 143 -2.49 -3.16 -0.53
C VAL A 143 -2.98 -2.10 0.45
N GLY A 144 -2.49 -2.15 1.69
CA GLY A 144 -2.92 -1.24 2.74
C GLY A 144 -1.79 -0.81 3.67
N CYS A 145 -1.85 0.42 4.18
CA CYS A 145 -1.09 0.81 5.37
C CYS A 145 -1.92 1.72 6.30
N GLY A 146 -1.56 1.74 7.60
CA GLY A 146 -2.30 2.51 8.60
C GLY A 146 -2.09 4.03 8.50
N GLU A 147 -0.92 4.48 8.02
CA GLU A 147 -0.59 5.90 7.93
C GLU A 147 -0.22 6.29 6.50
N ASP A 148 1.07 6.43 6.18
CA ASP A 148 1.53 6.95 4.91
C ASP A 148 2.03 5.85 3.98
N PHE A 149 1.65 5.96 2.70
CA PHE A 149 2.15 5.08 1.64
C PHE A 149 2.98 5.90 0.66
N THR A 150 4.23 5.53 0.45
CA THR A 150 5.12 6.15 -0.55
C THR A 150 5.64 5.12 -1.53
N GLY A 151 5.18 5.17 -2.79
CA GLY A 151 5.70 4.32 -3.86
C GLY A 151 4.64 3.80 -4.82
N VAL A 152 4.68 2.52 -5.17
CA VAL A 152 3.73 1.89 -6.10
C VAL A 152 2.95 0.79 -5.39
N ALA A 153 1.63 0.87 -5.47
CA ALA A 153 0.72 -0.15 -4.97
C ALA A 153 -0.18 -0.68 -6.08
N VAL A 154 -0.24 -1.99 -6.22
CA VAL A 154 -1.15 -2.69 -7.12
C VAL A 154 -2.00 -3.66 -6.30
N GLY A 155 -3.31 -3.40 -6.25
CA GLY A 155 -4.29 -4.22 -5.53
C GLY A 155 -5.36 -4.74 -6.48
N GLY A 156 -5.72 -6.03 -6.42
CA GLY A 156 -6.79 -6.55 -7.29
C GLY A 156 -8.16 -5.93 -7.01
N LEU A 157 -8.47 -5.63 -5.75
CA LEU A 157 -9.69 -4.92 -5.35
C LEU A 157 -9.39 -3.49 -4.93
N GLY A 158 -8.42 -3.28 -4.04
CA GLY A 158 -8.24 -1.97 -3.40
C GLY A 158 -6.80 -1.63 -3.06
N VAL A 159 -6.51 -0.32 -3.10
CA VAL A 159 -5.31 0.28 -2.52
C VAL A 159 -5.76 1.37 -1.54
N GLY A 160 -5.25 1.33 -0.31
CA GLY A 160 -5.66 2.28 0.74
C GLY A 160 -4.54 2.66 1.70
N CYS A 161 -4.59 3.89 2.22
CA CYS A 161 -3.80 4.31 3.37
C CYS A 161 -4.61 5.20 4.31
N GLY A 162 -4.30 5.17 5.62
CA GLY A 162 -5.05 5.93 6.61
C GLY A 162 -4.79 7.43 6.55
N LYS A 163 -3.65 7.89 6.04
CA LYS A 163 -3.31 9.32 5.93
C LYS A 163 -2.95 9.70 4.49
N ASN A 164 -1.67 9.71 4.13
CA ASN A 164 -1.20 10.25 2.86
C ASN A 164 -0.69 9.16 1.92
N PHE A 165 -1.24 9.11 0.71
CA PHE A 165 -0.71 8.28 -0.39
C PHE A 165 0.12 9.15 -1.32
N THR A 166 1.38 8.80 -1.54
CA THR A 166 2.28 9.48 -2.49
C THR A 166 2.85 8.48 -3.49
N GLY A 167 2.46 8.59 -4.76
CA GLY A 167 2.99 7.74 -5.83
C GLY A 167 1.92 7.19 -6.78
N ILE A 168 2.00 5.90 -7.11
CA ILE A 168 1.12 5.25 -8.10
C ILE A 168 0.26 4.19 -7.39
N ALA A 169 -1.05 4.30 -7.54
CA ALA A 169 -2.01 3.32 -7.06
C ALA A 169 -2.82 2.76 -8.23
N ILE A 170 -2.80 1.44 -8.38
CA ILE A 170 -3.62 0.71 -9.36
C ILE A 170 -4.51 -0.25 -8.60
N ALA A 171 -5.81 -0.12 -8.76
CA ALA A 171 -6.78 -0.98 -8.07
C ALA A 171 -7.89 -1.45 -9.00
N GLY A 172 -8.36 -2.69 -8.89
CA GLY A 172 -9.51 -3.13 -9.68
C GLY A 172 -10.80 -2.42 -9.31
N LEU A 173 -11.04 -2.10 -8.04
CA LEU A 173 -12.23 -1.38 -7.59
C LEU A 173 -11.90 0.07 -7.20
N GLY A 174 -11.02 0.30 -6.22
CA GLY A 174 -10.86 1.65 -5.71
C GLY A 174 -9.54 1.98 -5.03
N VAL A 175 -9.24 3.27 -5.02
CA VAL A 175 -8.05 3.86 -4.39
C VAL A 175 -8.51 4.87 -3.34
N GLY A 176 -8.01 4.75 -2.11
CA GLY A 176 -8.40 5.62 -1.00
C GLY A 176 -7.23 6.16 -0.20
N ALA A 177 -7.33 7.41 0.25
CA ALA A 177 -6.45 7.97 1.28
C ALA A 177 -7.28 8.76 2.28
N GLY A 178 -6.99 8.63 3.58
CA GLY A 178 -7.77 9.29 4.63
C GLY A 178 -7.60 10.82 4.66
N GLU A 179 -6.48 11.34 4.17
CA GLU A 179 -6.20 12.78 4.15
C GLU A 179 -5.89 13.28 2.74
N LYS A 180 -4.84 12.72 2.12
CA LYS A 180 -4.32 13.21 0.86
C LYS A 180 -3.85 12.10 -0.05
N PHE A 181 -4.27 12.15 -1.30
CA PHE A 181 -3.71 11.38 -2.39
C PHE A 181 -2.86 12.28 -3.28
N SER A 182 -1.59 11.96 -3.52
CA SER A 182 -0.65 12.73 -4.33
C SER A 182 0.06 11.85 -5.35
N GLY A 183 -0.43 11.82 -6.59
CA GLY A 183 0.20 11.05 -7.68
C GLY A 183 -0.81 10.55 -8.71
N ILE A 184 -0.71 9.27 -9.09
CA ILE A 184 -1.52 8.65 -10.13
C ILE A 184 -2.41 7.56 -9.53
N ALA A 185 -3.73 7.68 -9.70
CA ALA A 185 -4.69 6.65 -9.36
C ALA A 185 -5.35 6.09 -10.63
N ILE A 186 -5.30 4.77 -10.82
CA ILE A 186 -6.03 4.05 -11.86
C ILE A 186 -6.95 3.05 -11.16
N CYS A 187 -8.27 3.19 -11.34
CA CYS A 187 -9.23 2.34 -10.65
C CYS A 187 -10.48 2.02 -11.47
N GLY A 188 -11.05 0.82 -11.27
CA GLY A 188 -12.25 0.40 -12.02
C GLY A 188 -13.54 1.07 -11.54
N LEU A 189 -13.66 1.43 -10.26
CA LEU A 189 -14.82 2.16 -9.73
C LEU A 189 -14.44 3.60 -9.39
N ALA A 190 -13.76 3.83 -8.27
CA ALA A 190 -13.54 5.20 -7.82
C ALA A 190 -12.28 5.43 -6.98
N ALA A 191 -11.78 6.67 -7.04
CA ALA A 191 -10.73 7.15 -6.15
C ALA A 191 -11.24 8.27 -5.23
N GLY A 192 -10.81 8.29 -3.97
CA GLY A 192 -11.27 9.29 -3.01
C GLY A 192 -10.25 9.65 -1.93
N ALA A 193 -10.12 10.94 -1.66
CA ALA A 193 -9.43 11.51 -0.50
C ALA A 193 -9.93 12.95 -0.27
N PRO A 194 -9.85 13.50 0.95
CA PRO A 194 -10.15 14.91 1.19
C PRO A 194 -9.35 15.85 0.27
N GLU A 195 -8.06 15.59 0.10
CA GLU A 195 -7.23 16.24 -0.92
C GLU A 195 -6.76 15.24 -1.97
N VAL A 196 -7.00 15.50 -3.25
CA VAL A 196 -6.42 14.72 -4.34
C VAL A 196 -5.58 15.62 -5.22
N ARG A 197 -4.31 15.29 -5.41
CA ARG A 197 -3.36 16.03 -6.24
C ARG A 197 -2.74 15.08 -7.28
N GLY A 198 -2.97 15.33 -8.56
CA GLY A 198 -2.35 14.56 -9.65
C GLY A 198 -3.35 14.06 -10.69
N LEU A 199 -3.19 12.82 -11.13
CA LEU A 199 -3.99 12.20 -12.18
C LEU A 199 -4.88 11.10 -11.59
N VAL A 200 -6.18 11.15 -11.88
CA VAL A 200 -7.12 10.08 -11.56
C VAL A 200 -7.80 9.60 -12.84
N ILE A 201 -7.71 8.29 -13.10
CA ILE A 201 -8.46 7.59 -14.13
C ILE A 201 -9.36 6.58 -13.40
N GLY A 202 -10.65 6.89 -13.33
CA GLY A 202 -11.65 6.07 -12.63
C GLY A 202 -12.72 5.55 -13.59
N GLY A 203 -13.14 4.30 -13.47
CA GLY A 203 -14.25 3.81 -14.31
C GLY A 203 -15.58 4.49 -13.99
N ILE A 204 -15.87 4.75 -12.72
CA ILE A 204 -17.09 5.46 -12.28
C ILE A 204 -16.76 6.89 -11.85
N GLY A 205 -15.88 7.11 -10.88
CA GLY A 205 -15.76 8.46 -10.32
C GLY A 205 -14.55 8.80 -9.47
N ALA A 206 -14.48 10.07 -9.10
CA ALA A 206 -13.50 10.60 -8.16
C ALA A 206 -14.17 11.60 -7.20
N GLY A 207 -13.74 11.63 -5.94
CA GLY A 207 -14.35 12.47 -4.91
C GLY A 207 -13.34 13.11 -3.95
N GLY A 208 -13.62 14.34 -3.52
CA GLY A 208 -12.83 15.02 -2.49
C GLY A 208 -13.31 16.43 -2.16
N VAL A 209 -12.60 17.11 -1.28
CA VAL A 209 -12.82 18.52 -0.94
C VAL A 209 -11.93 19.41 -1.82
N ASN A 210 -10.65 19.07 -1.94
CA ASN A 210 -9.68 19.80 -2.77
C ASN A 210 -9.11 18.88 -3.84
N LEU A 211 -9.62 19.04 -5.07
CA LEU A 211 -9.17 18.27 -6.24
C LEU A 211 -8.26 19.15 -7.09
N LYS A 212 -6.98 18.77 -7.25
CA LYS A 212 -6.00 19.50 -8.05
C LYS A 212 -5.32 18.59 -9.08
N GLY A 213 -5.54 18.83 -10.36
CA GLY A 213 -4.88 18.08 -11.44
C GLY A 213 -5.85 17.62 -12.53
N VAL A 214 -5.71 16.39 -13.00
CA VAL A 214 -6.49 15.84 -14.11
C VAL A 214 -7.32 14.67 -13.61
N PHE A 215 -8.62 14.75 -13.83
CA PHE A 215 -9.59 13.74 -13.40
C PHE A 215 -10.37 13.30 -14.63
N VAL A 216 -10.26 12.02 -14.98
CA VAL A 216 -10.99 11.40 -16.08
C VAL A 216 -11.79 10.24 -15.51
N CYS A 217 -13.11 10.36 -15.51
CA CYS A 217 -14.00 9.38 -14.92
C CYS A 217 -15.20 9.10 -15.82
N GLY A 218 -15.74 7.88 -15.83
CA GLY A 218 -16.89 7.56 -16.67
C GLY A 218 -18.18 8.26 -16.24
N ALA A 219 -18.49 8.28 -14.95
CA ALA A 219 -19.78 8.72 -14.44
C ALA A 219 -19.72 10.07 -13.72
N MET A 220 -18.99 10.20 -12.61
CA MET A 220 -19.09 11.38 -11.75
C MET A 220 -17.77 11.81 -11.14
N ILE A 221 -17.44 13.10 -11.28
CA ILE A 221 -16.44 13.77 -10.45
C ILE A 221 -17.17 14.67 -9.46
N ARG A 222 -16.93 14.45 -8.17
CA ARG A 222 -17.62 15.15 -7.07
C ARG A 222 -16.65 15.98 -6.24
N VAL A 223 -17.00 17.25 -6.07
CA VAL A 223 -16.37 18.10 -5.06
C VAL A 223 -17.40 18.43 -3.99
N GLU A 224 -17.02 18.18 -2.74
CA GLU A 224 -17.86 18.43 -1.57
C GLU A 224 -18.13 19.92 -1.33
N LYS A 225 -19.13 20.20 -0.49
CA LYS A 225 -19.61 21.55 -0.20
C LYS A 225 -18.48 22.46 0.30
N GLY A 226 -18.28 23.61 -0.36
CA GLY A 226 -17.23 24.58 -0.03
C GLY A 226 -15.83 24.17 -0.52
N GLY A 227 -15.73 23.05 -1.23
CA GLY A 227 -14.48 22.57 -1.80
C GLY A 227 -14.05 23.30 -3.07
N ARG A 228 -12.98 22.82 -3.68
CA ARG A 228 -12.41 23.39 -4.89
C ARG A 228 -11.92 22.32 -5.86
N LEU A 229 -12.19 22.53 -7.15
CA LEU A 229 -11.52 21.83 -8.24
C LEU A 229 -10.58 22.81 -8.96
N THR A 230 -9.29 22.46 -9.06
CA THR A 230 -8.31 23.18 -9.87
C THR A 230 -7.70 22.25 -10.92
N GLY A 231 -7.98 22.48 -12.20
CA GLY A 231 -7.42 21.69 -13.31
C GLY A 231 -8.48 21.19 -14.29
N LEU A 232 -8.37 19.93 -14.72
CA LEU A 232 -9.24 19.31 -15.72
C LEU A 232 -10.13 18.24 -15.08
N ALA A 233 -11.44 18.34 -15.30
CA ALA A 233 -12.42 17.32 -14.96
C ALA A 233 -13.14 16.85 -16.22
N VAL A 234 -13.09 15.56 -16.51
CA VAL A 234 -13.80 14.93 -17.63
C VAL A 234 -14.64 13.79 -17.07
N SER A 235 -15.97 13.95 -17.05
CA SER A 235 -16.90 12.88 -16.69
C SER A 235 -18.31 13.15 -17.19
N SER A 236 -19.20 12.15 -17.15
CA SER A 236 -20.59 12.37 -17.56
C SER A 236 -21.29 13.45 -16.71
N PHE A 237 -21.02 13.47 -15.40
CA PHE A 237 -21.57 14.44 -14.47
C PHE A 237 -20.50 15.01 -13.52
N ASN A 238 -20.12 16.26 -13.76
CA ASN A 238 -19.22 16.98 -12.88
C ASN A 238 -20.06 17.77 -11.85
N HIS A 239 -20.01 17.35 -10.58
CA HIS A 239 -20.78 17.95 -9.48
C HIS A 239 -19.85 18.67 -8.50
N ILE A 240 -19.59 19.94 -8.75
CA ILE A 240 -18.64 20.76 -8.00
C ILE A 240 -19.41 21.68 -7.04
N ARG A 241 -19.62 21.26 -5.78
CA ARG A 241 -20.32 22.09 -4.77
C ARG A 241 -19.40 23.16 -4.16
N GLY A 242 -18.69 23.88 -5.00
CA GLY A 242 -17.73 24.89 -4.60
C GLY A 242 -17.15 25.61 -5.81
N THR A 243 -15.87 25.92 -5.75
CA THR A 243 -15.20 26.70 -6.79
C THR A 243 -14.55 25.80 -7.84
N LEU A 244 -14.78 26.08 -9.11
CA LEU A 244 -14.01 25.54 -10.22
C LEU A 244 -13.02 26.60 -10.75
N ASN A 245 -11.75 26.21 -10.84
CA ASN A 245 -10.66 26.95 -11.48
C ASN A 245 -9.99 26.02 -12.51
N GLY A 246 -10.52 26.01 -13.73
CA GLY A 246 -10.06 25.13 -14.81
C GLY A 246 -11.19 24.67 -15.71
N LEU A 247 -11.01 23.53 -16.38
CA LEU A 247 -11.91 23.03 -17.42
C LEU A 247 -12.73 21.86 -16.89
N SER A 248 -14.06 21.94 -17.03
CA SER A 248 -14.99 20.86 -16.71
C SER A 248 -15.72 20.44 -17.97
N ILE A 249 -15.53 19.20 -18.40
CA ILE A 249 -16.13 18.61 -19.60
C ILE A 249 -17.05 17.48 -19.18
N GLY A 250 -18.31 17.54 -19.61
CA GLY A 250 -19.29 16.51 -19.30
C GLY A 250 -20.63 16.70 -19.96
N ILE A 251 -21.54 15.74 -19.80
CA ILE A 251 -22.93 15.91 -20.26
C ILE A 251 -23.59 17.00 -19.41
N VAL A 252 -23.40 16.89 -18.09
CA VAL A 252 -23.88 17.87 -17.13
C VAL A 252 -22.70 18.36 -16.29
N ASN A 253 -22.50 19.67 -16.28
CA ASN A 253 -21.54 20.35 -15.40
C ASN A 253 -22.31 21.20 -14.41
N TYR A 254 -22.00 21.05 -13.12
CA TYR A 254 -22.56 21.86 -12.05
C TYR A 254 -21.42 22.43 -11.21
N ALA A 255 -21.37 23.74 -11.06
CA ALA A 255 -20.48 24.44 -10.14
C ALA A 255 -21.27 25.46 -9.31
N TRP A 256 -20.80 25.75 -8.09
CA TRP A 256 -21.33 26.90 -7.37
C TRP A 256 -20.77 28.19 -7.93
N LYS A 257 -19.45 28.24 -8.10
CA LYS A 257 -18.74 29.40 -8.61
C LYS A 257 -17.67 28.99 -9.63
N LEU A 258 -17.51 29.80 -10.67
CA LEU A 258 -16.34 29.78 -11.54
C LEU A 258 -15.46 30.97 -11.15
N GLU A 259 -14.15 30.78 -10.95
CA GLU A 259 -13.21 31.91 -10.75
C GLU A 259 -12.36 32.15 -12.00
N LYS A 260 -11.79 31.08 -12.54
CA LYS A 260 -11.00 31.07 -13.78
C LYS A 260 -11.26 29.74 -14.49
N GLY A 261 -12.53 29.50 -14.82
CA GLY A 261 -12.96 28.21 -15.32
C GLY A 261 -13.91 28.29 -16.50
N LEU A 262 -13.95 27.20 -17.25
CA LEU A 262 -14.85 26.99 -18.39
C LEU A 262 -15.54 25.64 -18.20
N GLN A 263 -16.85 25.61 -18.35
CA GLN A 263 -17.61 24.38 -18.47
C GLN A 263 -17.94 24.14 -19.94
N ILE A 264 -17.80 22.91 -20.39
CA ILE A 264 -18.21 22.46 -21.73
C ILE A 264 -19.10 21.24 -21.57
N GLY A 265 -20.32 21.32 -22.08
CA GLY A 265 -21.29 20.25 -21.91
C GLY A 265 -22.67 20.57 -22.44
N VAL A 266 -23.56 19.57 -22.45
CA VAL A 266 -24.95 19.75 -22.90
C VAL A 266 -25.69 20.69 -21.94
N VAL A 267 -25.48 20.53 -20.64
CA VAL A 267 -26.09 21.37 -19.59
C VAL A 267 -25.00 21.87 -18.65
N ASN A 268 -24.80 23.18 -18.58
CA ASN A 268 -23.78 23.80 -17.74
C ASN A 268 -24.42 24.76 -16.73
N ILE A 269 -24.30 24.43 -15.45
CA ILE A 269 -24.96 25.10 -14.33
C ILE A 269 -23.92 25.78 -13.45
N VAL A 270 -24.03 27.09 -13.30
CA VAL A 270 -23.21 27.92 -12.41
C VAL A 270 -24.13 28.71 -11.50
N ARG A 271 -24.06 28.48 -10.19
CA ARG A 271 -25.04 29.05 -9.24
C ARG A 271 -24.86 30.54 -9.00
N ASP A 272 -23.62 31.02 -8.99
CA ASP A 272 -23.27 32.43 -8.73
C ASP A 272 -23.67 33.36 -9.88
N ASN A 273 -23.77 32.84 -11.11
CA ASN A 273 -24.09 33.63 -12.30
C ASN A 273 -25.45 34.37 -12.17
N PRO A 274 -25.61 35.50 -12.91
CA PRO A 274 -26.87 36.22 -13.03
C PRO A 274 -28.04 35.30 -13.42
N LYS A 275 -29.27 35.59 -12.96
CA LYS A 275 -30.44 34.68 -13.05
C LYS A 275 -30.72 34.11 -14.47
N GLY A 276 -30.32 34.78 -15.55
CA GLY A 276 -30.46 34.30 -16.93
C GLY A 276 -29.24 33.54 -17.50
N LEU A 277 -28.10 33.57 -16.82
CA LEU A 277 -26.83 32.95 -17.26
C LEU A 277 -26.40 31.76 -16.37
N ARG A 278 -27.28 31.36 -15.44
CA ARG A 278 -27.02 30.23 -14.54
C ARG A 278 -27.00 28.89 -15.24
N VAL A 279 -27.80 28.72 -16.30
CA VAL A 279 -27.92 27.47 -17.04
C VAL A 279 -27.73 27.79 -18.51
N LEU A 280 -26.62 27.31 -19.09
CA LEU A 280 -26.28 27.56 -20.49
C LEU A 280 -26.00 26.23 -21.22
N PRO A 281 -26.46 26.09 -22.47
CA PRO A 281 -26.10 24.96 -23.31
C PRO A 281 -24.69 25.14 -23.86
N ILE A 282 -24.03 24.03 -24.20
CA ILE A 282 -22.70 23.96 -24.85
C ILE A 282 -21.55 24.43 -23.96
N PHE A 283 -21.61 25.62 -23.39
CA PHE A 283 -20.59 26.14 -22.48
C PHE A 283 -21.16 27.07 -21.40
N ASN A 284 -20.41 27.25 -20.31
CA ASN A 284 -20.66 28.29 -19.30
C ASN A 284 -19.33 28.78 -18.71
N ALA A 285 -19.24 30.07 -18.41
CA ALA A 285 -18.04 30.76 -17.92
C ALA A 285 -18.42 31.71 -16.78
N ASP A 286 -17.41 32.34 -16.18
CA ASP A 286 -17.62 33.44 -15.24
C ASP A 286 -18.05 34.70 -16.00
N PHE A 287 -19.09 35.39 -15.50
CA PHE A 287 -19.69 36.58 -16.10
C PHE A 287 -19.81 37.76 -15.11
N ASP A 288 -19.13 37.66 -13.97
CA ASP A 288 -19.01 38.74 -12.98
C ASP A 288 -18.00 39.83 -13.41
#